data_AF-A0AAV6PE77-F1
#
_entry.id   AF-A0AAV6PE77-F1
#
_cell.length_a   1.000
_cell.length_b   1.000
_cell.length_c   1.000
_cell.angle_alpha   90.00
_cell.angle_beta   90.00
_cell.angle_gamma   90.00
#
_symmetry.space_group_name_H-M   'P 1'
#
loop_
_entity.id
_entity.type
_entity.pdbx_description
1 polymer ?
#
loop_
_entity_poly.entity_id
_entity_poly.type
_entity_poly.pdbx_seq_one_letter_code
_entity_poly.pdbx_strand_id
1 'polypeptide(L)'
;MMNQRFGLLVVLAVGLLCLTFTQVSRSEDLFEDDVDVDIEDELAGVGDEELEAEIDEDEAPPAPKTPPPPKVTYKAPEPMGEHFFAESFDRGTLDGWVQSIAKKDNTDEDIAKYDGKWEVEEMKDSKLPGDKGLVLKSRAKHHAISAQLLRPFTFDTMPLILQ
;
A
#
# COMPACT_ATOMS: atom_id res chain seq x y z
N MET A 1 -52.15 -42.91 3.07
CA MET A 1 -51.46 -42.05 4.07
C MET A 1 -50.05 -41.59 3.68
N MET A 2 -49.35 -42.22 2.72
CA MET A 2 -47.99 -41.78 2.32
C MET A 2 -47.95 -40.49 1.47
N ASN A 3 -48.94 -40.28 0.60
CA ASN A 3 -48.92 -39.18 -0.37
C ASN A 3 -49.15 -37.79 0.26
N GLN A 4 -49.84 -37.73 1.40
CA GLN A 4 -50.09 -36.48 2.11
C GLN A 4 -48.83 -35.97 2.84
N ARG A 5 -47.97 -36.88 3.30
CA ARG A 5 -46.69 -36.54 3.94
C ARG A 5 -45.67 -36.06 2.91
N PHE A 6 -45.68 -36.67 1.72
CA PHE A 6 -44.83 -36.25 0.61
C PHE A 6 -45.21 -34.87 0.06
N GLY A 7 -46.52 -34.60 -0.06
CA GLY A 7 -47.02 -33.28 -0.47
C GLY A 7 -46.64 -32.17 0.51
N LEU A 8 -46.73 -32.42 1.82
CA LEU A 8 -46.36 -31.45 2.86
C LEU A 8 -44.86 -31.12 2.83
N LEU A 9 -44.00 -32.13 2.61
CA LEU A 9 -42.56 -31.96 2.52
C LEU A 9 -42.14 -31.14 1.29
N VAL A 10 -42.81 -31.34 0.15
CA VAL A 10 -42.55 -30.55 -1.07
C VAL A 10 -42.97 -29.09 -0.89
N VAL A 11 -44.11 -28.82 -0.26
CA VAL A 11 -44.56 -27.45 0.02
C VAL A 11 -43.62 -26.74 1.00
N LEU A 12 -43.12 -27.44 2.03
CA LEU A 12 -42.11 -26.89 2.96
C LEU A 12 -40.78 -26.60 2.25
N ALA A 13 -40.31 -27.50 1.38
CA ALA A 13 -39.07 -27.30 0.64
C ALA A 13 -39.15 -26.12 -0.34
N VAL A 14 -40.26 -25.96 -1.05
CA VAL A 14 -40.48 -24.82 -1.95
C VAL A 14 -40.63 -23.51 -1.17
N GLY A 15 -41.30 -23.53 -0.02
CA GLY A 15 -41.42 -22.35 0.85
C GLY A 15 -40.07 -21.89 1.42
N LEU A 16 -39.23 -22.82 1.87
CA LEU A 16 -37.85 -22.53 2.31
C LEU A 16 -36.99 -21.97 1.17
N LEU A 17 -37.14 -22.52 -0.05
CA LEU A 17 -36.44 -22.02 -1.22
C LEU A 17 -36.85 -20.56 -1.52
N CYS A 18 -38.15 -20.24 -1.52
CA CYS A 18 -38.64 -18.87 -1.75
C CYS A 18 -38.14 -17.86 -0.71
N LEU A 19 -38.03 -18.24 0.57
CA LEU A 19 -37.52 -17.37 1.63
C LEU A 19 -36.02 -17.03 1.46
N THR A 20 -35.24 -17.95 0.89
CA THR A 20 -33.81 -17.70 0.60
C THR A 20 -33.58 -16.81 -0.63
N PHE A 21 -34.51 -16.80 -1.60
CA PHE A 21 -34.40 -15.93 -2.78
C PHE A 21 -34.78 -14.47 -2.51
N THR A 22 -35.56 -14.20 -1.45
CA THR A 22 -35.96 -12.83 -1.07
C THR A 22 -34.92 -12.04 -0.27
N GLN A 23 -33.78 -12.64 0.11
CA GLN A 23 -32.72 -11.95 0.87
C GLN A 23 -31.61 -11.30 0.01
N VAL A 24 -31.70 -11.40 -1.32
CA VAL A 24 -30.89 -10.61 -2.24
C VAL A 24 -31.82 -9.62 -2.92
N SER A 25 -31.89 -8.39 -2.38
CA SER A 25 -32.34 -7.14 -3.04
C SER A 25 -32.76 -6.12 -1.97
N ARG A 26 -31.80 -5.58 -1.23
CA ARG A 26 -31.93 -4.26 -0.56
C ARG A 26 -30.55 -3.69 -0.22
N SER A 27 -29.91 -3.08 -1.21
CA SER A 27 -28.88 -2.06 -0.97
C SER A 27 -29.52 -0.72 -1.30
N GLU A 28 -29.99 -0.01 -0.27
CA GLU A 28 -30.27 1.41 -0.39
C GLU A 28 -28.98 2.16 -0.04
N ASP A 29 -28.44 2.82 -1.07
CA ASP A 29 -27.49 3.92 -0.99
C ASP A 29 -27.95 4.94 0.05
N LEU A 30 -27.12 5.19 1.05
CA LEU A 30 -27.07 6.44 1.81
C LEU A 30 -25.64 6.64 2.28
N PHE A 31 -24.77 7.10 1.36
CA PHE A 31 -23.56 7.82 1.71
C PHE A 31 -23.81 9.29 1.42
N GLU A 32 -24.24 10.02 2.45
CA GLU A 32 -24.21 11.49 2.48
C GLU A 32 -23.46 11.86 3.77
N ASP A 33 -22.18 12.19 3.63
CA ASP A 33 -21.67 13.53 3.98
C ASP A 33 -20.17 13.55 3.70
N ASP A 34 -19.82 14.27 2.64
CA ASP A 34 -18.50 14.81 2.39
C ASP A 34 -18.07 15.65 3.61
N VAL A 35 -17.07 15.16 4.34
CA VAL A 35 -16.19 16.03 5.09
C VAL A 35 -14.98 16.30 4.21
N ASP A 36 -15.10 17.34 3.38
CA ASP A 36 -13.97 18.05 2.79
C ASP A 36 -13.07 18.54 3.93
N VAL A 37 -12.00 17.81 4.21
CA VAL A 37 -10.89 18.32 5.02
C VAL A 37 -10.03 19.14 4.07
N ASP A 38 -10.39 20.41 3.89
CA ASP A 38 -9.53 21.43 3.32
C ASP A 38 -8.29 21.57 4.20
N ILE A 39 -7.20 20.89 3.81
CA ILE A 39 -5.85 21.23 4.29
C ILE A 39 -5.33 22.31 3.34
N GLU A 40 -5.87 23.52 3.48
CA GLU A 40 -5.14 24.72 3.10
C GLU A 40 -4.06 24.98 4.17
N ASP A 41 -2.95 24.26 4.09
CA ASP A 41 -1.75 24.59 4.87
C ASP A 41 -0.91 25.59 4.04
N GLU A 42 -1.32 26.85 4.15
CA GLU A 42 -0.45 28.01 4.37
C GLU A 42 0.93 27.97 3.71
N LEU A 43 0.97 28.13 2.38
CA LEU A 43 2.18 28.62 1.71
C LEU A 43 2.31 30.12 1.95
N ALA A 44 2.74 30.51 3.16
CA ALA A 44 3.21 31.85 3.46
C ALA A 44 4.53 32.11 2.70
N GLY A 45 4.38 32.47 1.42
CA GLY A 45 5.45 33.09 0.64
C GLY A 45 5.71 34.50 1.16
N VAL A 46 6.49 34.61 2.24
CA VAL A 46 7.18 35.86 2.57
C VAL A 46 8.36 35.94 1.62
N GLY A 47 8.19 36.71 0.55
CA GLY A 47 9.32 37.22 -0.23
C GLY A 47 10.11 38.17 0.66
N ASP A 48 11.23 37.69 1.17
CA ASP A 48 12.25 38.56 1.74
C ASP A 48 12.96 39.25 0.56
N GLU A 49 12.61 40.51 0.39
CA GLU A 49 13.32 41.46 -0.46
C GLU A 49 14.76 41.64 0.06
N GLU A 50 15.69 41.63 -0.89
CA GLU A 50 17.12 41.88 -0.71
C GLU A 50 17.36 43.13 0.15
N LEU A 51 18.04 42.95 1.28
CA LEU A 51 18.74 44.01 1.98
C LEU A 51 20.21 43.61 2.08
N GLU A 52 21.00 44.16 1.15
CA GLU A 52 22.46 44.14 1.18
C GLU A 52 22.95 44.87 2.44
N ALA A 53 23.60 44.14 3.34
CA ALA A 53 24.45 44.71 4.37
C ALA A 53 25.85 44.14 4.20
N GLU A 54 26.74 44.94 3.62
CA GLU A 54 28.18 44.71 3.65
C GLU A 54 28.66 44.67 5.11
N ILE A 55 29.25 43.55 5.53
CA ILE A 55 30.03 43.45 6.76
C ILE A 55 31.41 42.92 6.36
N ASP A 56 32.38 43.82 6.45
CA ASP A 56 33.79 43.59 6.24
C ASP A 56 34.46 43.08 7.53
N GLU A 57 35.46 42.22 7.34
CA GLU A 57 36.54 41.80 8.25
C GLU A 57 36.20 41.18 9.63
N ASP A 58 36.39 39.86 9.78
CA ASP A 58 37.47 39.32 10.63
C ASP A 58 37.65 37.79 10.42
N GLU A 59 38.87 37.37 10.14
CA GLU A 59 39.26 35.99 9.83
C GLU A 59 39.20 35.10 11.08
N ALA A 60 38.08 34.41 11.30
CA ALA A 60 37.97 33.38 12.31
C ALA A 60 38.74 32.11 11.88
N PRO A 61 39.55 31.50 12.76
CA PRO A 61 40.37 30.34 12.41
C PRO A 61 39.51 29.15 11.98
N PRO A 62 39.98 28.32 11.02
CA PRO A 62 39.17 27.25 10.45
C PRO A 62 38.79 26.25 11.56
N ALA A 63 37.48 26.05 11.73
CA ALA A 63 36.95 25.04 12.63
C ALA A 63 37.55 23.66 12.29
N PRO A 64 37.89 22.81 13.29
CA PRO A 64 38.43 21.48 13.04
C PRO A 64 37.45 20.68 12.17
N LYS A 65 37.92 20.18 11.03
CA LYS A 65 37.14 19.29 10.16
C LYS A 65 36.71 18.08 10.98
N THR A 66 35.43 18.00 11.34
CA THR A 66 34.85 16.80 11.92
C THR A 66 35.17 15.61 11.02
N PRO A 67 35.64 14.47 11.57
CA PRO A 67 35.86 13.27 10.78
C PRO A 67 34.58 12.91 10.01
N PRO A 68 34.66 12.51 8.74
CA PRO A 68 33.48 12.08 8.00
C PRO A 68 32.80 10.93 8.75
N PRO A 69 31.46 10.91 8.82
CA PRO A 69 30.73 9.86 9.52
C PRO A 69 31.13 8.49 8.98
N PRO A 70 31.24 7.47 9.85
CA PRO A 70 31.62 6.13 9.43
C PRO A 70 30.65 5.63 8.36
N LYS A 71 31.20 5.20 7.21
CA LYS A 71 30.42 4.71 6.08
C LYS A 71 29.83 3.35 6.43
N VAL A 72 28.56 3.33 6.83
CA VAL A 72 27.83 2.08 7.11
C VAL A 72 27.61 1.36 5.78
N THR A 73 28.08 0.11 5.69
CA THR A 73 27.88 -0.73 4.51
C THR A 73 26.67 -1.61 4.76
N TYR A 74 25.66 -1.46 3.90
CA TYR A 74 24.45 -2.26 3.98
C TYR A 74 24.73 -3.72 3.57
N LYS A 75 23.97 -4.64 4.19
CA LYS A 75 23.94 -6.05 3.86
C LYS A 75 22.50 -6.52 3.92
N ALA A 76 22.10 -7.25 2.88
CA ALA A 76 20.81 -7.93 2.79
C ALA A 76 20.50 -8.70 4.08
N PRO A 77 19.33 -8.47 4.72
CA PRO A 77 18.90 -9.28 5.84
C PRO A 77 18.51 -10.68 5.35
N GLU A 78 19.04 -11.72 6.01
CA GLU A 78 18.61 -13.10 5.76
C GLU A 78 17.48 -13.46 6.74
N PRO A 79 16.33 -13.94 6.26
CA PRO A 79 15.21 -14.32 7.12
C PRO A 79 15.63 -15.44 8.08
N MET A 80 15.48 -15.20 9.38
CA MET A 80 15.83 -16.17 10.41
C MET A 80 14.62 -17.03 10.79
N GLY A 81 14.80 -18.35 10.79
CA GLY A 81 13.75 -19.29 11.20
C GLY A 81 12.62 -19.46 10.19
N GLU A 82 11.52 -20.03 10.67
CA GLU A 82 10.36 -20.33 9.85
C GLU A 82 9.60 -19.04 9.48
N HIS A 83 9.38 -18.83 8.19
CA HIS A 83 8.63 -17.70 7.65
C HIS A 83 7.73 -18.14 6.50
N PHE A 84 6.72 -17.31 6.22
CA PHE A 84 5.78 -17.51 5.12
C PHE A 84 6.08 -16.60 3.93
N PHE A 85 6.72 -15.46 4.18
CA PHE A 85 7.12 -14.50 3.18
C PHE A 85 8.25 -13.64 3.73
N ALA A 86 9.23 -13.31 2.89
CA ALA A 86 10.26 -12.33 3.18
C ALA A 86 10.77 -11.78 1.86
N GLU A 87 10.77 -10.46 1.72
CA GLU A 87 11.28 -9.76 0.56
C GLU A 87 12.06 -8.55 1.07
N SER A 88 13.32 -8.47 0.65
CA SER A 88 14.23 -7.37 0.99
C SER A 88 14.62 -6.55 -0.24
N PHE A 89 14.20 -6.97 -1.43
CA PHE A 89 14.42 -6.31 -2.72
C PHE A 89 15.90 -6.14 -3.11
N ASP A 90 16.82 -6.79 -2.40
CA ASP A 90 18.26 -6.79 -2.68
C ASP A 90 18.61 -7.30 -4.08
N ARG A 91 17.76 -8.17 -4.63
CA ARG A 91 17.90 -8.69 -6.00
C ARG A 91 17.72 -7.61 -7.06
N GLY A 92 17.09 -6.47 -6.72
CA GLY A 92 16.87 -5.35 -7.62
C GLY A 92 15.80 -5.60 -8.68
N THR A 93 14.97 -6.64 -8.51
CA THR A 93 13.99 -7.11 -9.50
C THR A 93 12.65 -7.38 -8.84
N LEU A 94 11.55 -7.31 -9.61
CA LEU A 94 10.20 -7.68 -9.16
C LEU A 94 9.91 -9.18 -9.31
N ASP A 95 10.93 -10.02 -9.15
CA ASP A 95 10.80 -11.47 -9.30
C ASP A 95 9.82 -12.02 -8.26
N GLY A 96 8.81 -12.78 -8.70
CA GLY A 96 7.77 -13.29 -7.81
C GLY A 96 6.62 -12.32 -7.52
N TRP A 97 6.72 -11.07 -7.99
CA TRP A 97 5.66 -10.08 -7.90
C TRP A 97 4.84 -10.00 -9.20
N VAL A 98 3.54 -9.77 -9.04
CA VAL A 98 2.57 -9.67 -10.13
C VAL A 98 1.83 -8.34 -10.02
N GLN A 99 1.96 -7.51 -11.05
CA GLN A 99 1.22 -6.25 -11.16
C GLN A 99 -0.22 -6.51 -11.59
N SER A 100 -1.18 -5.82 -10.96
CA SER A 100 -2.59 -5.96 -11.28
C SER A 100 -2.89 -5.34 -12.64
N ILE A 101 -3.63 -6.07 -13.47
CA ILE A 101 -4.22 -5.56 -14.73
C ILE A 101 -5.73 -5.38 -14.62
N ALA A 102 -6.27 -5.47 -13.39
CA ALA A 102 -7.70 -5.38 -13.14
C ALA A 102 -8.22 -3.97 -13.46
N LYS A 103 -9.48 -3.93 -13.91
CA LYS A 103 -10.22 -2.70 -14.13
C LYS A 103 -11.52 -2.76 -13.35
N LYS A 104 -11.89 -1.67 -12.69
CA LYS A 104 -13.19 -1.54 -12.02
C LYS A 104 -14.24 -1.16 -13.06
N ASP A 105 -15.26 -1.99 -13.21
CA ASP A 105 -16.41 -1.68 -14.06
C ASP A 105 -17.26 -0.57 -13.40
N ASN A 106 -17.91 0.28 -14.21
CA ASN A 106 -18.75 1.40 -13.77
C ASN A 106 -18.02 2.50 -12.97
N THR A 107 -16.80 2.85 -13.36
CA THR A 107 -16.05 4.00 -12.82
C THR A 107 -15.41 4.77 -13.96
N ASP A 108 -15.07 6.04 -13.74
CA ASP A 108 -14.33 6.88 -14.69
C ASP A 108 -13.09 6.14 -15.22
N GLU A 109 -12.87 6.18 -16.55
CA GLU A 109 -11.79 5.46 -17.22
C GLU A 109 -10.39 5.84 -16.72
N ASP A 110 -10.25 7.03 -16.13
CA ASP A 110 -9.02 7.56 -15.56
C ASP A 110 -8.72 7.01 -14.16
N ILE A 111 -9.74 6.60 -13.41
CA ILE A 111 -9.64 6.05 -12.04
C ILE A 111 -9.79 4.52 -12.05
N ALA A 112 -10.47 3.97 -13.05
CA ALA A 112 -10.85 2.56 -13.13
C ALA A 112 -9.67 1.57 -13.25
N LYS A 113 -8.43 2.04 -13.49
CA LYS A 113 -7.27 1.20 -13.81
C LYS A 113 -6.19 1.29 -12.73
N TYR A 114 -5.52 0.16 -12.47
CA TYR A 114 -4.27 0.09 -11.70
C TYR A 114 -3.06 0.21 -12.64
N ASP A 115 -2.87 1.39 -13.23
CA ASP A 115 -1.80 1.67 -14.20
C ASP A 115 -0.54 2.30 -13.56
N GLY A 116 -0.47 2.30 -12.24
CA GLY A 116 0.68 2.79 -11.49
C GLY A 116 1.94 1.93 -11.71
N LYS A 117 3.09 2.60 -11.83
CA LYS A 117 4.39 1.97 -12.10
C LYS A 117 5.17 1.69 -10.81
N TRP A 118 5.75 0.50 -10.75
CA TRP A 118 6.60 0.02 -9.66
C TRP A 118 8.03 -0.20 -10.15
N GLU A 119 9.01 0.18 -9.35
CA GLU A 119 10.43 -0.10 -9.59
C GLU A 119 11.12 -0.53 -8.29
N VAL A 120 12.24 -1.24 -8.40
CA VAL A 120 13.08 -1.60 -7.26
C VAL A 120 14.34 -0.75 -7.28
N GLU A 121 14.43 0.22 -6.39
CA GLU A 121 15.47 1.25 -6.41
C GLU A 121 15.90 1.64 -4.99
N GLU A 122 17.07 2.28 -4.91
CA GLU A 122 17.52 2.92 -3.67
C GLU A 122 16.66 4.15 -3.39
N MET A 123 16.42 4.43 -2.11
CA MET A 123 15.76 5.68 -1.71
C MET A 123 16.61 6.88 -2.13
N LYS A 124 15.96 7.96 -2.58
CA LYS A 124 16.63 9.19 -3.01
C LYS A 124 17.59 9.75 -1.96
N ASP A 125 17.19 9.68 -0.70
CA ASP A 125 17.95 10.15 0.46
C ASP A 125 18.39 8.98 1.36
N SER A 126 18.91 7.90 0.77
CA SER A 126 19.37 6.74 1.54
C SER A 126 20.65 7.03 2.29
N LYS A 127 20.65 6.73 3.60
CA LYS A 127 21.86 6.69 4.44
C LYS A 127 22.59 5.33 4.34
N LEU A 128 22.00 4.38 3.63
CA LEU A 128 22.46 3.01 3.46
C LEU A 128 22.57 2.69 1.96
N PRO A 129 23.72 2.98 1.33
CA PRO A 129 23.92 2.72 -0.09
C PRO A 129 23.75 1.23 -0.41
N GLY A 130 22.99 0.93 -1.46
CA GLY A 130 22.66 -0.44 -1.88
C GLY A 130 21.40 -1.02 -1.24
N ASP A 131 20.82 -0.36 -0.24
CA ASP A 131 19.51 -0.72 0.33
C ASP A 131 18.40 -0.27 -0.62
N LYS A 132 17.76 -1.25 -1.26
CA LYS A 132 16.72 -1.04 -2.27
C LYS A 132 15.36 -1.37 -1.70
N GLY A 133 14.34 -0.71 -2.23
CA GLY A 133 12.96 -1.00 -1.90
C GLY A 133 12.07 -0.94 -3.13
N LEU A 134 10.83 -1.40 -2.94
CA LEU A 134 9.77 -1.23 -3.92
C LEU A 134 9.25 0.21 -3.88
N VAL A 135 9.37 0.93 -4.99
CA VAL A 135 9.07 2.36 -5.10
C VAL A 135 7.96 2.61 -6.12
N LEU A 136 7.04 3.51 -5.75
CA LEU A 136 6.00 4.05 -6.62
C LEU A 136 6.60 5.14 -7.53
N LYS A 137 6.46 5.02 -8.85
CA LYS A 137 7.09 5.95 -9.80
C LYS A 137 6.14 6.92 -10.47
N SER A 138 4.85 6.62 -10.51
CA SER A 138 3.83 7.47 -11.11
C SER A 138 3.08 8.28 -10.06
N ARG A 139 2.86 9.57 -10.35
CA ARG A 139 2.00 10.44 -9.54
C ARG A 139 0.54 10.27 -9.94
N ALA A 140 -0.36 10.38 -8.97
CA ALA A 140 -1.81 10.39 -9.16
C ALA A 140 -2.35 9.18 -9.94
N LYS A 141 -1.73 7.99 -9.77
CA LYS A 141 -2.17 6.72 -10.35
C LYS A 141 -2.48 5.72 -9.25
N HIS A 142 -3.42 4.79 -9.48
CA HIS A 142 -3.63 3.67 -8.57
C HIS A 142 -2.57 2.59 -8.83
N HIS A 143 -1.99 2.07 -7.76
CA HIS A 143 -0.96 1.05 -7.83
C HIS A 143 -1.48 -0.22 -7.18
N ALA A 144 -1.29 -1.36 -7.84
CA ALA A 144 -1.60 -2.66 -7.26
C ALA A 144 -0.58 -3.70 -7.74
N ILE A 145 0.03 -4.37 -6.78
CA ILE A 145 1.01 -5.44 -6.99
C ILE A 145 0.82 -6.46 -5.88
N SER A 146 1.13 -7.72 -6.15
CA SER A 146 0.98 -8.81 -5.19
C SER A 146 2.11 -9.81 -5.35
N ALA A 147 2.45 -10.52 -4.28
CA ALA A 147 3.33 -11.67 -4.32
C ALA A 147 2.67 -12.81 -3.54
N GLN A 148 2.96 -14.04 -3.95
CA GLN A 148 2.46 -15.22 -3.23
C GLN A 148 3.33 -15.51 -2.01
N LEU A 149 2.69 -15.99 -0.94
CA LEU A 149 3.43 -16.59 0.19
C LEU A 149 4.12 -17.88 -0.27
N LEU A 150 5.20 -18.27 0.42
CA LEU A 150 5.90 -19.54 0.20
C LEU A 150 4.97 -20.76 0.41
N ARG A 151 3.98 -20.60 1.30
CA ARG A 151 2.90 -21.57 1.56
C ARG A 151 1.70 -20.83 2.15
N PRO A 152 0.48 -21.40 2.05
CA PRO A 152 -0.68 -20.81 2.71
C PRO A 152 -0.49 -20.70 4.21
N PHE A 153 -0.87 -19.56 4.79
CA PHE A 153 -0.94 -19.39 6.24
C PHE A 153 -2.34 -19.78 6.72
N THR A 154 -2.42 -20.64 7.73
CA THR A 154 -3.67 -21.08 8.36
C THR A 154 -3.75 -20.57 9.79
N PHE A 155 -4.88 -19.96 10.16
CA PHE A 155 -5.13 -19.46 11.50
C PHE A 155 -5.58 -20.61 12.42
N ASP A 156 -4.65 -21.42 12.89
CA ASP A 156 -4.93 -22.55 13.78
C ASP A 156 -4.45 -22.32 15.22
N THR A 157 -3.13 -22.25 15.41
CA THR A 157 -2.44 -22.33 16.69
C THR A 157 -1.36 -21.25 16.81
N MET A 158 -0.79 -20.81 15.68
CA MET A 158 0.24 -19.77 15.66
C MET A 158 -0.37 -18.40 15.32
N PRO A 159 0.12 -17.31 15.94
CA PRO A 159 -0.30 -15.96 15.58
C PRO A 159 0.24 -15.58 14.19
N LEU A 160 -0.52 -14.77 13.46
CA LEU A 160 -0.01 -14.11 12.27
C LEU A 160 0.84 -12.90 12.69
N ILE A 161 2.08 -12.85 12.18
CA ILE A 161 2.97 -11.70 12.34
C ILE A 161 3.23 -11.14 10.94
N LEU A 162 2.96 -9.84 10.76
CA LEU A 162 3.19 -9.11 9.52
C LEU A 162 3.85 -7.78 9.89
N GLN A 163 4.93 -7.41 9.18
CA GLN A 163 5.75 -6.24 9.42
C GLN A 163 6.04 -5.53 8.10
#